data_AF-A0A6C0I973-F1
#
_entry.id   AF-A0A6C0I973-F1
#
_cell.length_a   1.000
_cell.length_b   1.000
_cell.length_c   1.000
_cell.angle_alpha   90.00
_cell.angle_beta   90.00
_cell.angle_gamma   90.00
#
_symmetry.space_group_name_H-M   'P 1'
#
loop_
_entity.id
_entity.type
_entity.pdbx_description
1 polymer ?
#
loop_
_entity_poly.entity_id
_entity_poly.type
_entity_poly.pdbx_seq_one_letter_code
_entity_poly.pdbx_strand_id
1 'polypeptide(L)'
;MLARQKKYYLDNPEKVKEQRKRYKLANADKIKEQNKKYRINNLDKVKQQKKRYKLDNADKIKQYYNDIKNNNPLLYLAILQRGLINRCMKLTTKDKKGHSIEYLGCSHQDFYNFIKIKMDNWNTDNPENIMTFNNIHIDHIKPISRFDFVDDNELLDCCNYTNLQPLLVIDNLRKNNKWTDENEIFWSANIKGNVEYFDIYM
;
A
#
# COMPACT_ATOMS: atom_id res chain seq x y z
N MET A 1 16.67 35.14 -31.56
CA MET A 1 17.49 34.20 -30.74
C MET A 1 16.71 32.93 -30.34
N LEU A 2 15.49 33.05 -29.80
CA LEU A 2 14.64 31.92 -29.37
C LEU A 2 14.30 30.88 -30.47
N ALA A 3 14.04 31.32 -31.70
CA ALA A 3 13.70 30.41 -32.82
C ALA A 3 14.87 29.49 -33.22
N ARG A 4 16.11 30.01 -33.19
CA ARG A 4 17.33 29.25 -33.50
C ARG A 4 17.61 28.19 -32.43
N GLN A 5 17.36 28.54 -31.17
CA GLN A 5 17.50 27.62 -30.03
C GLN A 5 16.46 26.51 -30.10
N LYS A 6 15.18 26.83 -30.35
CA LYS A 6 14.10 25.85 -30.52
C LYS A 6 14.40 24.86 -31.64
N LYS A 7 14.91 25.34 -32.79
CA LYS A 7 15.33 24.49 -33.91
C LYS A 7 16.46 23.53 -33.52
N TYR A 8 17.50 24.00 -32.83
CA TYR A 8 18.57 23.13 -32.33
C TYR A 8 18.06 22.01 -31.40
N TYR A 9 17.12 22.33 -30.50
CA TYR A 9 16.52 21.34 -29.60
C TYR A 9 15.75 20.24 -30.33
N LEU A 10 15.05 20.59 -31.42
CA LEU A 10 14.32 19.65 -32.26
C LEU A 10 15.26 18.79 -33.11
N ASP A 11 16.32 19.40 -33.65
CA ASP A 11 17.26 18.74 -34.56
C ASP A 11 18.31 17.89 -33.82
N ASN A 12 18.49 18.06 -32.51
CA ASN A 12 19.52 17.36 -31.71
C ASN A 12 18.99 16.76 -30.40
N PRO A 13 17.90 15.97 -30.41
CA PRO A 13 17.23 15.51 -29.20
C PRO A 13 18.14 14.64 -28.32
N GLU A 14 18.94 13.76 -28.92
CA GLU A 14 19.85 12.87 -28.17
C GLU A 14 21.02 13.64 -27.53
N LYS A 15 21.65 14.57 -28.25
CA LYS A 15 22.72 15.42 -27.69
C LYS A 15 22.22 16.26 -26.52
N VAL A 16 21.02 16.84 -26.66
CA VAL A 16 20.37 17.59 -25.57
C VAL A 16 20.09 16.68 -24.38
N LYS A 17 19.54 15.48 -24.61
CA LYS A 17 19.23 14.52 -23.56
C LYS A 17 20.48 14.10 -22.80
N GLU A 18 21.56 13.82 -23.51
CA GLU A 18 22.85 13.46 -22.92
C GLU A 18 23.45 14.62 -22.12
N GLN A 19 23.45 15.84 -22.67
CA GLN A 19 23.90 17.03 -21.97
C GLN A 19 23.11 17.29 -20.69
N ARG A 20 21.77 17.14 -20.74
CA ARG A 20 20.90 17.24 -19.56
C ARG A 20 21.23 16.16 -18.53
N LYS A 21 21.51 14.92 -18.97
CA LYS A 21 21.92 13.82 -18.08
C LYS A 21 23.24 14.15 -17.37
N ARG A 22 24.26 14.59 -18.12
CA ARG A 22 25.55 15.00 -17.56
C ARG A 22 25.41 16.15 -16.56
N TYR A 23 24.62 17.17 -16.89
CA TYR A 23 24.34 18.28 -15.99
C TYR A 23 23.66 17.81 -14.69
N LYS A 24 22.63 16.96 -14.79
CA LYS A 24 21.92 16.39 -13.63
C LYS A 24 22.85 15.60 -12.72
N LEU A 25 23.75 14.79 -13.30
CA LEU A 25 24.75 14.02 -12.55
C LEU A 25 25.75 14.95 -11.85
N ALA A 26 26.34 15.90 -12.58
CA ALA A 26 27.34 16.83 -12.04
C ALA A 26 26.78 17.82 -11.00
N ASN A 27 25.46 18.07 -10.99
CA ASN A 27 24.82 19.04 -10.10
C ASN A 27 23.77 18.39 -9.18
N ALA A 28 23.84 17.08 -8.96
CA ALA A 28 22.81 16.32 -8.25
C ALA A 28 22.48 16.92 -6.87
N ASP A 29 23.51 17.24 -6.06
CA ASP A 29 23.34 17.80 -4.72
C ASP A 29 22.76 19.22 -4.75
N LYS A 30 23.26 20.07 -5.65
CA LYS A 30 22.73 21.44 -5.84
C LYS A 30 21.26 21.42 -6.25
N ILE A 31 20.89 20.54 -7.18
CA ILE A 31 19.50 20.36 -7.62
C ILE A 31 18.65 19.84 -6.45
N LYS A 32 19.15 18.87 -5.69
CA LYS A 32 18.46 18.33 -4.51
C LYS A 32 18.20 19.41 -3.46
N GLU A 33 19.18 20.25 -3.18
CA GLU A 33 19.05 21.35 -2.22
C GLU A 33 18.08 22.44 -2.70
N GLN A 34 18.19 22.86 -3.97
CA GLN A 34 17.25 23.82 -4.57
C GLN A 34 15.81 23.30 -4.53
N ASN A 35 15.60 22.03 -4.88
CA ASN A 35 14.29 21.38 -4.81
C ASN A 35 13.76 21.31 -3.37
N LYS A 36 14.64 21.04 -2.39
CA LYS A 36 14.27 21.05 -0.96
C LYS A 36 13.80 22.45 -0.54
N LYS A 37 14.55 23.50 -0.87
CA LYS A 37 14.18 24.90 -0.58
C LYS A 37 12.85 25.28 -1.23
N TYR A 38 12.67 24.95 -2.51
CA TYR A 38 11.40 25.20 -3.20
C TYR A 38 10.22 24.48 -2.51
N ARG A 39 10.40 23.21 -2.13
CA ARG A 39 9.34 22.43 -1.45
C ARG A 39 8.94 23.03 -0.10
N ILE A 40 9.92 23.49 0.67
CA ILE A 40 9.67 24.13 1.97
C ILE A 40 8.93 25.45 1.77
N ASN A 41 9.42 26.30 0.87
CA ASN A 41 8.86 27.64 0.65
C ASN A 41 7.49 27.62 -0.05
N ASN A 42 7.12 26.52 -0.72
CA ASN A 42 5.87 26.40 -1.46
C ASN A 42 4.96 25.28 -0.89
N LEU A 43 5.13 24.91 0.37
CA LEU A 43 4.46 23.76 0.96
C LEU A 43 2.93 23.83 0.83
N ASP A 44 2.35 24.99 1.13
CA ASP A 44 0.89 25.20 1.03
C ASP A 44 0.40 25.22 -0.41
N LYS A 45 1.13 25.89 -1.31
CA LYS A 45 0.83 25.90 -2.74
C LYS A 45 0.81 24.48 -3.32
N VAL A 46 1.81 23.65 -2.96
CA VAL A 46 1.89 22.25 -3.38
C VAL A 46 0.75 21.42 -2.77
N LYS A 47 0.42 21.61 -1.49
CA LYS A 47 -0.71 20.95 -0.84
C LYS A 47 -2.04 21.29 -1.55
N GLN A 48 -2.29 22.57 -1.81
CA GLN A 48 -3.50 23.04 -2.50
C GLN A 48 -3.59 22.49 -3.91
N GLN A 49 -2.50 22.52 -4.68
CA GLN A 49 -2.47 21.97 -6.03
C GLN A 49 -2.77 20.46 -6.03
N LYS A 50 -2.19 19.70 -5.09
CA LYS A 50 -2.48 18.26 -4.94
C LYS A 50 -3.94 18.00 -4.56
N LYS A 51 -4.51 18.81 -3.65
CA LYS A 51 -5.91 18.71 -3.27
C LYS A 51 -6.82 18.96 -4.47
N ARG A 52 -6.58 20.03 -5.23
CA ARG A 52 -7.34 20.37 -6.43
C ARG A 52 -7.25 19.26 -7.48
N TYR A 53 -6.05 18.76 -7.78
CA TYR A 53 -5.88 17.66 -8.72
C TYR A 53 -6.69 16.41 -8.33
N LYS A 54 -6.71 16.03 -7.04
CA LYS A 54 -7.50 14.90 -6.56
C LYS A 54 -9.01 15.10 -6.74
N LEU A 55 -9.50 16.31 -6.52
CA LEU A 55 -10.91 16.65 -6.70
C LEU A 55 -11.28 16.64 -8.19
N ASP A 56 -10.50 17.35 -9.01
CA ASP A 56 -10.76 17.49 -10.46
C ASP A 56 -10.61 16.16 -11.22
N ASN A 57 -9.89 15.18 -10.67
CA ASN A 57 -9.63 13.88 -11.30
C ASN A 57 -10.17 12.71 -10.48
N ALA A 58 -11.12 12.93 -9.57
CA ALA A 58 -11.64 11.90 -8.68
C ALA A 58 -12.12 10.66 -9.45
N ASP A 59 -12.91 10.85 -10.52
CA ASP A 59 -13.44 9.76 -11.34
C ASP A 59 -12.34 9.00 -12.10
N LYS A 60 -11.37 9.73 -12.69
CA LYS A 60 -10.22 9.10 -13.36
C LYS A 60 -9.39 8.26 -12.40
N ILE A 61 -9.18 8.76 -11.18
CA ILE A 61 -8.44 8.03 -10.14
C ILE A 61 -9.22 6.78 -9.74
N LYS A 62 -10.53 6.91 -9.51
CA LYS A 62 -11.40 5.77 -9.18
C LYS A 62 -11.38 4.71 -10.29
N GLN A 63 -11.52 5.12 -11.54
CA GLN A 63 -11.48 4.24 -12.70
C GLN A 63 -10.13 3.51 -12.79
N TYR A 64 -9.02 4.22 -12.65
CA TYR A 64 -7.68 3.62 -12.65
C TYR A 64 -7.53 2.51 -11.61
N TYR A 65 -8.01 2.72 -10.37
CA TYR A 65 -7.96 1.69 -9.34
C TYR A 65 -8.92 0.52 -9.62
N ASN A 66 -10.10 0.78 -10.18
CA ASN A 66 -11.02 -0.28 -10.60
C ASN A 66 -10.43 -1.13 -11.73
N ASP A 67 -9.77 -0.51 -12.70
CA ASP A 67 -9.12 -1.19 -13.81
C ASP A 67 -7.98 -2.08 -13.29
N ILE A 68 -7.17 -1.60 -12.34
CA ILE A 68 -6.15 -2.42 -11.69
C ILE A 68 -6.79 -3.57 -10.93
N LYS A 69 -7.82 -3.30 -10.14
CA LYS A 69 -8.50 -4.32 -9.34
C LYS A 69 -9.05 -5.47 -10.20
N ASN A 70 -9.62 -5.15 -11.36
CA ASN A 70 -10.22 -6.13 -12.25
C ASN A 70 -9.18 -6.86 -13.12
N ASN A 71 -8.13 -6.18 -13.56
CA ASN A 71 -7.18 -6.73 -14.55
C ASN A 71 -5.85 -7.20 -13.92
N ASN A 72 -5.51 -6.72 -12.73
CA ASN A 72 -4.27 -7.03 -12.03
C ASN A 72 -4.46 -7.05 -10.50
N PRO A 73 -5.17 -8.07 -9.98
CA PRO A 73 -5.45 -8.19 -8.54
C PRO A 73 -4.19 -8.33 -7.68
N LEU A 74 -3.09 -8.84 -8.23
CA LEU A 74 -1.79 -8.86 -7.54
C LEU A 74 -1.28 -7.44 -7.27
N LEU A 75 -1.30 -6.56 -8.27
CA LEU A 75 -0.92 -5.15 -8.09
C LEU A 75 -1.91 -4.43 -7.17
N TYR A 76 -3.20 -4.76 -7.25
CA TYR A 76 -4.21 -4.23 -6.35
C TYR A 76 -3.89 -4.54 -4.88
N LEU A 77 -3.60 -5.81 -4.56
CA LEU A 77 -3.21 -6.22 -3.20
C LEU A 77 -1.91 -5.54 -2.75
N ALA A 78 -0.92 -5.41 -3.64
CA ALA A 78 0.31 -4.68 -3.34
C ALA A 78 0.05 -3.20 -2.97
N ILE A 79 -0.89 -2.54 -3.65
CA ILE A 79 -1.29 -1.16 -3.34
C ILE A 79 -1.97 -1.09 -1.98
N LEU A 80 -2.91 -1.99 -1.70
CA LEU A 80 -3.60 -2.06 -0.41
C LEU A 80 -2.62 -2.30 0.74
N GLN A 81 -1.73 -3.28 0.58
CA GLN A 81 -0.70 -3.64 1.54
C GLN A 81 0.19 -2.45 1.92
N ARG A 82 0.63 -1.66 0.92
CA ARG A 82 1.40 -0.43 1.18
C ARG A 82 0.59 0.59 1.97
N GLY A 83 -0.71 0.69 1.69
CA GLY A 83 -1.65 1.53 2.43
C GLY A 83 -1.79 1.11 3.89
N LEU A 84 -1.95 -0.19 4.15
CA LEU A 84 -2.06 -0.78 5.48
C LEU A 84 -0.79 -0.52 6.30
N ILE A 85 0.39 -0.80 5.75
CA ILE A 85 1.65 -0.51 6.45
C ILE A 85 1.81 0.97 6.73
N ASN A 86 1.50 1.84 5.76
CA ASN A 86 1.55 3.28 6.00
C ASN A 86 0.59 3.74 7.09
N ARG A 87 -0.50 3.02 7.35
CA ARG A 87 -1.38 3.26 8.49
C ARG A 87 -0.71 2.84 9.79
N CYS A 88 -0.13 1.65 9.87
CA CYS A 88 0.62 1.19 11.05
C CYS A 88 1.78 2.13 11.37
N MET A 89 2.58 2.51 10.37
CA MET A 89 3.71 3.44 10.54
C MET A 89 3.30 4.83 11.04
N LYS A 90 2.07 5.29 10.80
CA LYS A 90 1.59 6.58 11.34
C LYS A 90 1.17 6.49 12.81
N LEU A 91 0.96 5.29 13.31
CA LEU A 91 0.64 5.03 14.71
C LEU A 91 1.90 4.80 15.53
N THR A 92 3.04 4.61 14.88
CA THR A 92 4.34 4.55 15.55
C THR A 92 4.97 5.95 15.62
N THR A 93 5.86 6.16 16.58
CA THR A 93 6.74 7.33 16.66
C THR A 93 8.04 7.13 15.88
N LYS A 94 8.21 5.96 15.24
CA LYS A 94 9.45 5.49 14.65
C LYS A 94 9.49 5.77 13.16
N ASP A 95 10.69 6.08 12.66
CA ASP A 95 10.92 6.12 11.22
C ASP A 95 10.88 4.72 10.63
N LYS A 96 10.32 4.62 9.42
CA LYS A 96 10.28 3.36 8.69
C LYS A 96 11.68 2.94 8.26
N LYS A 97 12.10 1.76 8.70
CA LYS A 97 13.31 1.08 8.25
C LYS A 97 12.95 0.18 7.07
N GLY A 98 13.63 0.31 5.92
CA GLY A 98 13.42 -0.60 4.78
C GLY A 98 12.13 -0.40 3.97
N HIS A 99 11.88 -1.34 3.06
CA HIS A 99 10.76 -1.30 2.12
C HIS A 99 9.49 -1.89 2.71
N SER A 100 8.30 -1.45 2.25
CA SER A 100 7.01 -1.99 2.74
C SER A 100 6.90 -3.50 2.63
N ILE A 101 7.52 -4.11 1.62
CA ILE A 101 7.39 -5.55 1.41
C ILE A 101 8.04 -6.37 2.54
N GLU A 102 9.07 -5.82 3.20
CA GLU A 102 9.77 -6.49 4.29
C GLU A 102 8.87 -6.70 5.51
N TYR A 103 7.98 -5.74 5.79
CA TYR A 103 6.99 -5.83 6.88
C TYR A 103 5.86 -6.82 6.58
N LEU A 104 5.64 -7.17 5.30
CA LEU A 104 4.61 -8.15 4.93
C LEU A 104 5.00 -9.56 5.37
N GLY A 105 6.30 -9.87 5.38
CA GLY A 105 6.80 -11.21 5.67
C GLY A 105 6.70 -12.22 4.52
N CYS A 106 6.28 -11.82 3.32
CA CYS A 106 6.25 -12.67 2.12
C CYS A 106 6.34 -11.86 0.81
N SER A 107 6.43 -12.54 -0.33
CA SER A 107 6.37 -11.87 -1.63
C SER A 107 4.93 -11.42 -1.96
N HIS A 108 4.78 -10.47 -2.89
CA HIS A 108 3.44 -10.07 -3.36
C HIS A 108 2.66 -11.23 -4.01
N GLN A 109 3.38 -12.20 -4.61
CA GLN A 109 2.77 -13.38 -5.21
C GLN A 109 2.26 -14.33 -4.13
N ASP A 110 3.04 -14.57 -3.08
CA ASP A 110 2.64 -15.42 -1.96
C ASP A 110 1.45 -14.82 -1.23
N PHE A 111 1.45 -13.49 -1.01
CA PHE A 111 0.31 -12.80 -0.41
C PHE A 111 -0.96 -12.93 -1.27
N TYR A 112 -0.83 -12.77 -2.59
CA TYR A 112 -1.95 -12.96 -3.50
C TYR A 112 -2.51 -14.39 -3.43
N ASN A 113 -1.63 -15.40 -3.46
CA ASN A 113 -2.02 -16.81 -3.36
C ASN A 113 -2.68 -17.11 -2.01
N PHE A 114 -2.12 -16.61 -0.91
CA PHE A 114 -2.66 -16.77 0.43
C PHE A 114 -4.08 -16.22 0.55
N ILE A 115 -4.31 -14.97 0.10
CA ILE A 115 -5.64 -14.37 0.10
C ILE A 115 -6.60 -15.15 -0.81
N LYS A 116 -6.12 -15.62 -1.97
CA LYS A 116 -6.95 -16.42 -2.89
C LYS A 116 -7.41 -17.74 -2.26
N ILE A 117 -6.51 -18.48 -1.63
CA ILE A 117 -6.85 -19.75 -0.97
C ILE A 117 -7.89 -19.50 0.14
N LYS A 118 -7.70 -18.46 0.97
CA LYS A 118 -8.69 -18.07 1.99
C LYS A 118 -10.08 -17.80 1.38
N MET A 119 -10.12 -17.05 0.27
CA MET A 119 -11.38 -16.78 -0.44
C MET A 119 -12.01 -18.06 -1.01
N ASP A 120 -11.22 -18.94 -1.61
CA ASP A 120 -11.71 -20.15 -2.26
C ASP A 120 -12.25 -21.16 -1.23
N ASN A 121 -11.58 -21.31 -0.07
CA ASN A 121 -12.07 -22.08 1.06
C ASN A 121 -13.42 -21.53 1.57
N TRP A 122 -13.49 -20.21 1.83
CA TRP A 122 -14.75 -19.57 2.23
C TRP A 122 -15.87 -19.81 1.21
N ASN A 123 -15.57 -19.65 -0.08
CA ASN A 123 -16.54 -19.80 -1.17
C ASN A 123 -17.07 -21.22 -1.30
N THR A 124 -16.26 -22.22 -0.95
CA THR A 124 -16.66 -23.62 -0.93
C THR A 124 -17.75 -23.87 0.11
N ASP A 125 -17.60 -23.27 1.29
CA ASP A 125 -18.56 -23.42 2.40
C ASP A 125 -19.72 -22.43 2.34
N ASN A 126 -19.60 -21.34 1.55
CA ASN A 126 -20.56 -20.23 1.50
C ASN A 126 -20.99 -19.88 0.06
N PRO A 127 -21.64 -20.79 -0.68
CA PRO A 127 -21.99 -20.58 -2.10
C PRO A 127 -22.98 -19.43 -2.34
N GLU A 128 -23.79 -19.09 -1.34
CA GLU A 128 -24.77 -17.99 -1.39
C GLU A 128 -24.11 -16.60 -1.20
N ASN A 129 -22.90 -16.54 -0.63
CA ASN A 129 -22.23 -15.30 -0.27
C ASN A 129 -20.73 -15.37 -0.54
N ILE A 130 -20.41 -15.59 -1.82
CA ILE A 130 -19.04 -15.75 -2.28
C ILE A 130 -18.24 -14.44 -2.16
N MET A 131 -17.00 -14.57 -1.73
CA MET A 131 -15.98 -13.54 -1.79
C MET A 131 -15.46 -13.39 -3.23
N THR A 132 -15.43 -12.14 -3.67
CA THR A 132 -14.73 -11.67 -4.86
C THR A 132 -13.92 -10.44 -4.46
N PHE A 133 -12.90 -10.06 -5.23
CA PHE A 133 -12.20 -8.80 -4.93
C PHE A 133 -13.15 -7.59 -4.90
N ASN A 134 -14.30 -7.66 -5.57
CA ASN A 134 -15.30 -6.60 -5.63
C ASN A 134 -16.07 -6.36 -4.33
N ASN A 135 -16.26 -7.38 -3.51
CA ASN A 135 -17.10 -7.31 -2.30
C ASN A 135 -16.35 -7.57 -0.98
N ILE A 136 -15.02 -7.68 -1.03
CA ILE A 136 -14.17 -7.83 0.16
C ILE A 136 -13.36 -6.58 0.49
N HIS A 137 -12.96 -6.50 1.76
CA HIS A 137 -11.81 -5.74 2.23
C HIS A 137 -10.69 -6.70 2.65
N ILE A 138 -9.46 -6.18 2.71
CA ILE A 138 -8.36 -6.85 3.40
C ILE A 138 -8.32 -6.29 4.82
N ASP A 139 -8.62 -7.14 5.80
CA ASP A 139 -8.70 -6.79 7.21
C ASP A 139 -7.57 -7.42 8.03
N HIS A 140 -7.30 -6.86 9.21
CA HIS A 140 -6.41 -7.48 10.18
C HIS A 140 -7.20 -8.43 11.08
N ILE A 141 -6.73 -9.65 11.24
CA ILE A 141 -7.31 -10.64 12.17
C ILE A 141 -7.26 -10.08 13.58
N LYS A 142 -6.06 -9.92 14.15
CA LYS A 142 -5.81 -9.12 15.36
C LYS A 142 -5.89 -7.63 14.98
N PRO A 143 -6.83 -6.84 15.53
CA PRO A 143 -6.99 -5.44 15.17
C PRO A 143 -5.73 -4.64 15.46
N ILE A 144 -5.40 -3.69 14.58
CA ILE A 144 -4.25 -2.76 14.73
C ILE A 144 -4.22 -2.11 16.13
N SER A 145 -5.38 -1.77 16.70
CA SER A 145 -5.48 -1.11 18.01
C SER A 145 -5.13 -2.01 19.21
N ARG A 146 -4.80 -3.28 18.98
CA ARG A 146 -4.45 -4.27 20.01
C ARG A 146 -2.97 -4.61 20.00
N PHE A 147 -2.17 -3.87 19.22
CA PHE A 147 -0.72 -3.99 19.22
C PHE A 147 -0.07 -2.80 19.95
N ASP A 148 1.02 -3.08 20.65
CA ASP A 148 1.95 -2.09 21.19
C ASP A 148 3.13 -1.87 20.23
N PHE A 149 3.10 -0.74 19.51
CA PHE A 149 4.14 -0.39 18.55
C PHE A 149 5.44 0.18 19.19
N VAL A 150 5.53 0.20 20.51
CA VAL A 150 6.83 0.33 21.20
C VAL A 150 7.70 -0.90 20.92
N ASP A 151 7.12 -2.09 20.78
CA ASP A 151 7.82 -3.29 20.35
C ASP A 151 7.88 -3.38 18.81
N ASP A 152 9.09 -3.56 18.26
CA ASP A 152 9.28 -3.75 16.81
C ASP A 152 8.72 -5.10 16.34
N ASN A 153 8.70 -6.12 17.20
CA ASN A 153 8.13 -7.43 16.85
C ASN A 153 6.62 -7.35 16.69
N GLU A 154 5.92 -6.62 17.55
CA GLU A 154 4.47 -6.41 17.44
C GLU A 154 4.08 -5.63 16.17
N LEU A 155 4.92 -4.69 15.73
CA LEU A 155 4.73 -4.03 14.43
C LEU A 155 4.85 -5.03 13.27
N LEU A 156 5.85 -5.91 13.30
CA LEU A 156 6.04 -6.95 12.29
C LEU A 156 4.86 -7.93 12.29
N ASP A 157 4.43 -8.40 13.45
CA ASP A 157 3.28 -9.28 13.60
C ASP A 157 1.99 -8.63 13.08
N CYS A 158 1.78 -7.34 13.40
CA CYS A 158 0.63 -6.59 12.91
C CYS A 158 0.62 -6.50 11.38
N CYS A 159 1.78 -6.27 10.76
CA CYS A 159 1.90 -6.08 9.31
C CYS A 159 2.04 -7.38 8.51
N ASN A 160 2.33 -8.49 9.19
CA ASN A 160 2.56 -9.79 8.57
C ASN A 160 1.30 -10.28 7.83
N TYR A 161 1.49 -10.90 6.68
CA TYR A 161 0.40 -11.40 5.86
C TYR A 161 -0.47 -12.47 6.55
N THR A 162 0.08 -13.22 7.51
CA THR A 162 -0.68 -14.20 8.30
C THR A 162 -1.69 -13.55 9.24
N ASN A 163 -1.50 -12.28 9.60
CA ASN A 163 -2.48 -11.47 10.33
C ASN A 163 -3.48 -10.76 9.40
N LEU A 164 -3.40 -10.95 8.08
CA LEU A 164 -4.31 -10.34 7.11
C LEU A 164 -5.26 -11.40 6.53
N GLN A 165 -6.49 -10.98 6.24
CA GLN A 165 -7.49 -11.86 5.63
C GLN A 165 -8.47 -11.10 4.73
N PRO A 166 -9.07 -11.76 3.73
CA PRO A 166 -10.22 -11.22 3.04
C PRO A 166 -11.44 -11.28 3.98
N LEU A 167 -12.22 -10.20 4.03
CA LEU A 167 -13.52 -10.19 4.69
C LEU A 167 -14.54 -9.51 3.78
N LEU A 168 -15.75 -10.06 3.70
CA LEU A 168 -16.85 -9.36 3.06
C LEU A 168 -17.03 -7.99 3.72
N VAL A 169 -17.32 -6.97 2.91
CA VAL A 169 -17.44 -5.58 3.37
C VAL A 169 -18.38 -5.47 4.58
N ILE A 170 -19.51 -6.19 4.56
CA ILE A 170 -20.49 -6.16 5.64
C ILE A 170 -19.98 -6.79 6.94
N ASP A 171 -19.21 -7.88 6.84
CA ASP A 171 -18.68 -8.62 7.98
C ASP A 171 -17.52 -7.86 8.62
N ASN A 172 -16.68 -7.24 7.81
CA ASN A 172 -15.65 -6.32 8.28
C ASN A 172 -16.25 -5.14 9.09
N LEU A 173 -17.38 -4.59 8.65
CA LEU A 173 -18.07 -3.52 9.38
C LEU A 173 -18.64 -4.00 10.73
N ARG A 174 -19.06 -5.27 10.83
CA ARG A 174 -19.59 -5.88 12.05
C ARG A 174 -18.50 -6.27 13.06
N LYS A 175 -17.37 -6.77 12.57
CA LYS A 175 -16.22 -7.22 13.37
C LYS A 175 -15.64 -6.09 14.23
N ASN A 176 -15.44 -4.91 13.63
CA ASN A 176 -14.85 -3.75 14.30
C ASN A 176 -13.49 -4.12 14.97
N ASN A 177 -13.16 -3.54 16.11
CA ASN A 177 -11.94 -3.81 16.88
C ASN A 177 -12.19 -4.70 18.12
N LYS A 178 -13.25 -5.52 18.07
CA LYS A 178 -13.56 -6.51 19.11
C LYS A 178 -12.40 -7.50 19.21
N TRP A 179 -11.89 -7.68 20.42
CA TRP A 179 -10.76 -8.55 20.70
C TRP A 179 -10.77 -8.93 22.18
N THR A 180 -10.97 -10.21 22.47
CA THR A 180 -10.99 -10.80 23.82
C THR A 180 -9.69 -11.56 24.09
N ASP A 181 -9.49 -11.97 25.34
CA ASP A 181 -8.35 -12.82 25.72
C ASP A 181 -8.38 -14.18 25.01
N GLU A 182 -9.57 -14.73 24.76
CA GLU A 182 -9.75 -15.93 23.95
C GLU A 182 -9.28 -15.71 22.50
N ASN A 183 -9.58 -14.54 21.92
CA ASN A 183 -9.08 -14.20 20.60
C ASN A 183 -7.54 -14.10 20.58
N GLU A 184 -6.95 -13.48 21.61
CA GLU A 184 -5.50 -13.35 21.73
C GLU A 184 -4.81 -14.72 21.84
N ILE A 185 -5.34 -15.61 22.68
CA ILE A 185 -4.83 -16.97 22.86
C ILE A 185 -4.93 -17.75 21.55
N PHE A 186 -6.10 -17.70 20.88
CA PHE A 186 -6.30 -18.42 19.63
C PHE A 186 -5.37 -17.90 18.53
N TRP A 187 -5.29 -16.57 18.36
CA TRP A 187 -4.46 -15.96 17.34
C TRP A 187 -2.99 -16.29 17.56
N SER A 188 -2.51 -16.20 18.80
CA SER A 188 -1.12 -16.51 19.16
C SER A 188 -0.77 -17.98 18.91
N ALA A 189 -1.70 -18.89 19.20
CA ALA A 189 -1.46 -20.32 19.08
C ALA A 189 -1.64 -20.86 17.64
N ASN A 190 -2.54 -20.28 16.84
CA ASN A 190 -3.00 -20.89 15.59
C ASN A 190 -2.76 -20.03 14.34
N ILE A 191 -2.60 -18.71 14.48
CA ILE A 191 -2.60 -17.78 13.33
C ILE A 191 -1.25 -17.09 13.17
N LYS A 192 -0.68 -16.55 14.25
CA LYS A 192 0.56 -15.77 14.21
C LYS A 192 1.70 -16.60 13.59
N GLY A 193 2.14 -16.20 12.39
CA GLY A 193 3.21 -16.89 11.66
C GLY A 193 2.81 -18.25 11.06
N ASN A 194 1.55 -18.68 11.21
CA ASN A 194 1.07 -19.91 10.62
C ASN A 194 0.70 -19.68 9.15
N VAL A 195 1.53 -20.22 8.25
CA VAL A 195 1.36 -20.07 6.80
C VAL A 195 0.26 -20.97 6.22
N GLU A 196 -0.25 -21.91 7.01
CA GLU A 196 -1.26 -22.90 6.63
C GLU A 196 -2.66 -22.59 7.22
N TYR A 197 -2.81 -21.48 7.96
CA TYR A 197 -4.11 -21.07 8.47
C TYR A 197 -4.94 -20.40 7.36
N PHE A 198 -5.80 -21.17 6.69
CA PHE A 198 -6.59 -20.70 5.55
C PHE A 198 -8.04 -20.31 5.88
N ASP A 199 -8.52 -20.56 7.11
CA ASP A 199 -9.90 -20.24 7.48
C ASP A 199 -10.10 -18.74 7.76
N ILE A 200 -11.31 -18.23 7.51
CA ILE A 200 -11.67 -16.86 7.86
C ILE A 200 -11.92 -16.77 9.37
N TYR A 201 -11.24 -15.83 10.03
CA TYR A 201 -11.40 -15.59 11.46
C TYR A 201 -12.31 -14.38 11.71
N MET A 202 -13.39 -14.55 12.47
CA MET A 202 -14.43 -13.53 12.67
C MET A 202 -14.35 -12.84 14.02
#